data_AF-A0A5E4CPE1-F1
#
_entry.id   AF-A0A5E4CPE1-F1
#
_cell.length_a   1.000
_cell.length_b   1.000
_cell.length_c   1.000
_cell.angle_alpha   90.00
_cell.angle_beta   90.00
_cell.angle_gamma   90.00
#
_symmetry.space_group_name_H-M   'P 1'
#
loop_
_entity.id
_entity.type
_entity.pdbx_description
1 polymer ?
#
loop_
_entity_poly.entity_id
_entity_poly.type
_entity_poly.pdbx_seq_one_letter_code
_entity_poly.pdbx_strand_id
1 'polypeptide(L)'
;MKSLLLLTIVAALAVATLCYESHESMESYEINPFINRRNANTFMSPQQRWRAKAQERVRERSKPAYEINREACDDFRLCERYATMYGYNAAYNRYFRQRRGTK
;
A
#
# COMPACT_ATOMS: atom_id res chain seq x y z
N MET A 1 -12.25 52.37 -8.09
CA MET A 1 -12.82 51.14 -8.69
C MET A 1 -11.82 50.43 -9.60
N LYS A 2 -11.23 51.12 -10.60
CA LYS A 2 -10.22 50.53 -11.52
C LYS A 2 -8.96 50.00 -10.82
N SER A 3 -8.46 50.71 -9.81
CA SER A 3 -7.26 50.31 -9.06
C SER A 3 -7.47 49.04 -8.22
N LEU A 4 -8.67 48.88 -7.65
CA LEU A 4 -9.06 47.67 -6.92
C LEU A 4 -9.16 46.47 -7.85
N LEU A 5 -9.73 46.67 -9.05
CA LEU A 5 -9.78 45.65 -10.09
C LEU A 5 -8.39 45.17 -10.50
N LEU A 6 -7.44 46.10 -10.71
CA LEU A 6 -6.06 45.75 -11.03
C LEU A 6 -5.38 44.97 -9.90
N LEU A 7 -5.56 45.40 -8.64
CA LEU A 7 -5.02 44.69 -7.49
C LEU A 7 -5.59 43.27 -7.36
N THR A 8 -6.89 43.08 -7.60
CA THR A 8 -7.51 41.73 -7.57
C THR A 8 -6.97 40.81 -8.67
N ILE A 9 -6.71 41.35 -9.87
CA ILE A 9 -6.17 40.57 -10.98
C ILE A 9 -4.72 40.15 -10.68
N VAL A 10 -3.90 41.07 -10.14
CA VAL A 10 -2.51 40.76 -9.76
C VAL A 10 -2.47 39.72 -8.64
N ALA A 11 -3.35 39.83 -7.63
CA ALA A 11 -3.45 38.85 -6.56
C ALA A 11 -3.86 37.47 -7.07
N ALA A 12 -4.85 37.40 -7.97
CA ALA A 12 -5.29 36.14 -8.57
C ALA A 12 -4.18 35.48 -9.41
N LEU A 13 -3.42 36.28 -10.18
CA LEU A 13 -2.27 35.80 -10.94
C LEU A 13 -1.16 35.27 -10.03
N ALA A 14 -0.87 35.96 -8.92
CA ALA A 14 0.14 35.52 -7.95
C ALA A 14 -0.24 34.20 -7.28
N VAL A 15 -1.51 34.00 -6.91
CA VAL A 15 -2.00 32.72 -6.37
C VAL A 15 -1.89 31.62 -7.43
N ALA A 16 -2.29 31.90 -8.66
CA ALA A 16 -2.21 30.91 -9.74
C ALA A 16 -0.77 30.50 -10.06
N THR A 17 0.20 31.43 -10.07
CA THR A 17 1.60 31.08 -10.40
C THR A 17 2.36 30.47 -9.23
N LEU A 18 2.12 30.94 -8.00
CA LEU A 18 2.87 30.48 -6.83
C LEU A 18 2.28 29.20 -6.21
N CYS A 19 0.97 28.96 -6.34
CA CYS A 19 0.33 27.77 -5.76
C CYS A 19 0.19 26.60 -6.75
N TYR A 20 0.32 26.82 -8.06
CA TYR A 20 0.21 25.76 -9.07
C TYR A 20 1.36 24.75 -8.99
N GLU A 21 2.52 25.16 -8.47
CA GLU A 21 3.71 24.31 -8.36
C GLU A 21 3.84 23.65 -6.97
N SER A 22 2.72 23.47 -6.26
CA SER A 22 2.62 22.65 -5.05
C SER A 22 2.71 21.15 -5.41
N HIS A 23 3.83 20.73 -5.98
CA HIS A 23 4.08 19.34 -6.38
C HIS A 23 4.13 18.37 -5.18
N GLU A 24 4.14 18.90 -3.94
CA GLU A 24 4.13 18.12 -2.70
C GLU A 24 2.96 17.13 -2.59
N SER A 25 1.85 17.36 -3.30
CA SER A 25 0.70 16.44 -3.27
C SER A 25 0.84 15.24 -4.23
N MET A 26 1.75 15.31 -5.21
CA MET A 26 1.93 14.27 -6.23
C MET A 26 3.04 13.25 -5.89
N GLU A 27 3.82 13.51 -4.84
CA GLU A 27 4.85 12.60 -4.31
C GLU A 27 4.28 11.30 -3.70
N SER A 28 2.97 11.23 -3.47
CA SER A 28 2.30 10.08 -2.83
C SER A 28 1.80 9.01 -3.81
N TYR A 29 2.37 8.90 -5.03
CA TYR A 29 2.12 7.75 -5.91
C TYR A 29 2.85 6.49 -5.39
N GLU A 30 2.60 6.14 -4.13
CA GLU A 30 3.02 4.89 -3.55
C GLU A 30 2.10 3.80 -4.10
N ILE A 31 2.61 3.05 -5.08
CA ILE A 31 1.86 1.95 -5.71
C ILE A 31 1.44 0.89 -4.67
N ASN A 32 2.13 0.83 -3.52
CA ASN A 32 1.81 -0.02 -2.38
C ASN A 32 2.05 0.77 -1.05
N PRO A 33 1.12 1.63 -0.60
CA PRO A 33 1.30 2.45 0.60
C PRO A 33 1.24 1.63 1.89
N PHE A 34 0.79 0.38 1.79
CA PHE A 34 0.67 -0.54 2.91
C PHE A 34 1.80 -1.56 2.89
N ILE A 35 2.54 -1.62 4.00
CA ILE A 35 3.50 -2.70 4.25
C ILE A 35 2.76 -4.01 4.51
N ASN A 36 3.25 -5.10 3.91
CA ASN A 36 2.74 -6.44 4.21
C ASN A 36 2.87 -6.71 5.72
N ARG A 37 1.88 -7.37 6.31
CA ARG A 37 1.86 -7.81 7.71
C ARG A 37 3.15 -8.50 8.14
N ARG A 38 3.76 -9.33 7.28
CA ARG A 38 5.04 -10.00 7.57
C ARG A 38 6.20 -9.04 7.74
N ASN A 39 6.16 -7.93 7.02
CA ASN A 39 7.20 -6.91 7.05
C ASN A 39 6.90 -5.80 8.06
N ALA A 40 5.69 -5.70 8.63
CA ALA A 40 5.33 -4.64 9.57
C ALA A 40 6.27 -4.53 10.80
N ASN A 41 6.89 -5.65 11.22
CA ASN A 41 7.84 -5.67 12.33
C ASN A 41 9.22 -5.06 11.99
N THR A 42 9.45 -4.58 10.76
CA THR A 42 10.72 -3.96 10.35
C THR A 42 11.00 -2.64 11.05
N PHE A 43 9.96 -1.93 11.48
CA PHE A 43 10.08 -0.62 12.14
C PHE A 43 10.27 -0.73 13.65
N MET A 44 10.21 -1.93 14.24
CA MET A 44 10.37 -2.11 15.69
C MET A 44 11.84 -2.07 16.10
N SER A 45 12.10 -1.54 17.30
CA SER A 45 13.43 -1.58 17.91
C SER A 45 13.94 -3.03 18.03
N PRO A 46 15.26 -3.29 17.94
CA PRO A 46 15.82 -4.64 17.97
C PRO A 46 15.36 -5.48 19.17
N GLN A 47 15.20 -4.85 20.33
CA GLN A 47 14.81 -5.51 21.59
C GLN A 47 13.34 -5.94 21.58
N GLN A 48 12.45 -5.12 21.02
CA GLN A 48 11.03 -5.46 20.83
C GLN A 48 10.84 -6.50 19.72
N ARG A 49 11.69 -6.44 18.68
CA ARG A 49 11.63 -7.33 17.51
C ARG A 49 11.75 -8.81 17.87
N TRP A 50 12.58 -9.16 18.86
CA TRP A 50 12.71 -10.55 19.32
C TRP A 50 11.40 -11.09 19.90
N ARG A 51 10.73 -10.29 20.75
CA ARG A 51 9.44 -10.66 21.35
C ARG A 51 8.35 -10.78 20.29
N ALA A 52 8.27 -9.82 19.37
CA ALA A 52 7.35 -9.87 18.24
C ALA A 52 7.59 -11.10 17.35
N LYS A 53 8.86 -11.44 17.06
CA LYS A 53 9.20 -12.64 16.28
C LYS A 53 8.79 -13.94 16.98
N ALA A 54 8.92 -14.01 18.30
CA ALA A 54 8.47 -15.17 19.07
C ALA A 54 6.94 -15.31 19.02
N GLN A 55 6.21 -14.21 19.19
CA GLN A 55 4.74 -14.19 19.08
C GLN A 55 4.26 -14.56 17.67
N GLU A 56 4.91 -14.02 16.63
CA GLU A 56 4.55 -14.32 15.24
C GLU A 56 4.75 -15.81 14.94
N ARG A 57 5.84 -16.44 15.41
CA ARG A 57 6.04 -17.89 15.25
C ARG A 57 4.91 -18.74 15.85
N VAL A 58 4.34 -18.31 16.98
CA VAL A 58 3.21 -19.01 17.60
C VAL A 58 1.95 -18.80 16.75
N ARG A 59 1.71 -17.56 16.30
CA ARG A 59 0.61 -17.20 15.40
C ARG A 59 0.66 -17.96 14.07
N GLU A 60 1.84 -18.13 13.47
CA GLU A 60 2.02 -18.87 12.21
C GLU A 60 1.53 -20.31 12.30
N ARG A 61 1.60 -20.94 13.48
CA ARG A 61 1.14 -22.33 13.67
C ARG A 61 -0.38 -22.47 13.64
N SER A 62 -1.11 -21.44 14.05
CA SER A 62 -2.58 -21.41 14.08
C SER A 62 -3.17 -20.54 12.97
N LYS A 63 -2.35 -20.09 12.03
CA LYS A 63 -2.77 -19.18 10.97
C LYS A 63 -3.78 -19.90 10.04
N PRO A 64 -4.97 -19.33 9.81
CA PRO A 64 -5.98 -19.97 8.98
C PRO A 64 -5.59 -19.95 7.50
N ALA A 65 -6.09 -20.92 6.74
CA ALA A 65 -5.72 -21.09 5.33
C ALA A 65 -6.01 -19.85 4.46
N TYR A 66 -7.08 -19.10 4.75
CA TYR A 66 -7.40 -17.87 4.01
C TYR A 66 -6.36 -16.77 4.25
N GLU A 67 -5.78 -16.68 5.46
CA GLU A 67 -4.74 -15.70 5.79
C GLU A 67 -3.43 -16.07 5.10
N ILE A 68 -3.09 -17.36 5.07
CA ILE A 68 -1.93 -17.88 4.31
C ILE A 68 -2.07 -17.58 2.81
N ASN A 69 -3.26 -17.82 2.24
CA ASN A 69 -3.52 -17.56 0.82
C ASN A 69 -3.44 -16.08 0.48
N ARG A 70 -3.92 -15.22 1.39
CA ARG A 70 -3.80 -13.76 1.26
C ARG A 70 -2.33 -13.34 1.27
N GLU A 71 -1.56 -13.78 2.26
CA GLU A 71 -0.15 -13.43 2.36
C GLU A 71 0.65 -13.90 1.13
N ALA A 72 0.33 -15.08 0.59
CA ALA A 72 0.95 -15.56 -0.65
C ALA A 72 0.65 -14.64 -1.86
N CYS A 73 -0.51 -13.99 -1.87
CA CYS A 73 -0.88 -13.03 -2.91
C CYS A 73 -0.25 -11.66 -2.69
N ASP A 74 -0.11 -11.21 -1.44
CA ASP A 74 0.62 -9.99 -1.09
C ASP A 74 2.10 -10.10 -1.52
N ASP A 75 2.68 -11.30 -1.47
CA ASP A 75 4.06 -11.57 -1.93
C ASP A 75 4.21 -11.62 -3.47
N PHE A 76 3.10 -11.60 -4.24
CA PHE A 76 3.11 -11.71 -5.70
C PHE A 76 2.26 -10.62 -6.37
N ARG A 77 2.90 -9.57 -6.90
CA ARG A 77 2.25 -8.35 -7.42
C ARG A 77 1.08 -8.59 -8.39
N LEU A 78 1.16 -9.61 -9.25
CA LEU A 78 0.07 -9.94 -10.17
C LEU A 78 -1.14 -10.54 -9.44
N CYS A 79 -0.91 -11.34 -8.38
CA CYS A 79 -2.00 -11.77 -7.52
C CYS A 79 -2.55 -10.60 -6.70
N GLU A 80 -1.69 -9.81 -6.06
CA GLU A 80 -2.08 -8.63 -5.28
C GLU A 80 -2.98 -7.69 -6.09
N ARG A 81 -2.54 -7.26 -7.28
CA ARG A 81 -3.32 -6.37 -8.17
C ARG A 81 -4.64 -7.00 -8.64
N TYR A 82 -4.70 -8.31 -8.80
CA TYR A 82 -5.95 -8.98 -9.15
C TYR A 82 -6.87 -9.10 -7.93
N ALA A 83 -6.30 -9.31 -6.74
CA ALA A 83 -7.02 -9.42 -5.49
C ALA A 83 -7.69 -8.10 -5.08
N THR A 84 -7.12 -6.94 -5.43
CA THR A 84 -7.77 -5.64 -5.19
C THR A 84 -9.08 -5.48 -5.97
N MET A 85 -9.22 -6.15 -7.11
CA MET A 85 -10.42 -6.08 -7.96
C MET A 85 -11.40 -7.24 -7.71
N TYR A 86 -10.91 -8.46 -7.50
CA TYR A 86 -11.72 -9.69 -7.47
C TYR A 86 -11.65 -10.45 -6.14
N GLY A 87 -10.87 -9.98 -5.18
CA GLY A 87 -10.67 -10.62 -3.88
C GLY A 87 -9.59 -11.71 -3.88
N TYR A 88 -9.03 -11.97 -2.68
CA TYR A 88 -7.90 -12.87 -2.48
C TYR A 88 -8.18 -14.33 -2.83
N ASN A 89 -9.39 -14.84 -2.59
CA ASN A 89 -9.72 -16.23 -2.92
C ASN A 89 -9.70 -16.49 -4.44
N ALA A 90 -10.29 -15.59 -5.23
CA ALA A 90 -10.29 -15.69 -6.69
C ALA A 90 -8.87 -15.52 -7.24
N ALA A 91 -8.13 -14.53 -6.72
CA ALA A 91 -6.76 -14.26 -7.11
C ALA A 91 -5.83 -15.45 -6.80
N TYR A 92 -5.89 -16.00 -5.59
CA TYR A 92 -5.08 -17.14 -5.19
C TYR A 92 -5.36 -18.36 -6.07
N ASN A 93 -6.64 -18.63 -6.34
CA ASN A 93 -7.05 -19.71 -7.22
C ASN A 93 -6.47 -19.55 -8.63
N ARG A 94 -6.48 -18.33 -9.17
CA ARG A 94 -5.97 -18.03 -10.51
C ARG A 94 -4.45 -18.24 -10.63
N TYR A 95 -3.66 -17.79 -9.65
CA TYR A 95 -2.20 -17.77 -9.80
C TYR A 95 -1.47 -18.95 -9.14
N PHE A 96 -2.04 -19.55 -8.09
CA PHE A 96 -1.35 -20.57 -7.29
C PHE A 96 -1.99 -21.96 -7.37
N ARG A 97 -3.29 -22.06 -7.66
CA ARG A 97 -3.99 -23.35 -7.65
C ARG A 97 -3.70 -24.21 -8.88
N GLN A 98 -3.44 -23.60 -10.04
CA GLN A 98 -2.97 -24.31 -11.24
C GLN A 98 -1.56 -24.89 -11.08
N ARG A 99 -0.68 -24.24 -10.29
CA ARG A 99 0.69 -24.74 -10.02
C ARG A 99 0.75 -25.94 -9.08
N ARG A 100 -0.33 -26.30 -8.39
CA ARG A 100 -0.42 -27.50 -7.55
C ARG A 100 -0.86 -28.76 -8.32
N GLY A 101 -1.39 -28.60 -9.54
CA GLY A 101 -1.85 -29.71 -10.39
C GLY A 101 -0.82 -30.24 -11.38
N THR A 102 0.35 -29.59 -11.48
CA THR A 102 1.48 -30.04 -12.31
C THR A 102 2.53 -30.70 -11.42
N LYS A 103 2.24 -31.93 -10.99
CA LYS A 103 3.21 -32.92 -10.52
C LYS A 103 2.78 -34.27 -11.00
#